data_AF-A0A1G6NM78-F1
#
_entry.id   AF-A0A1G6NM78-F1
#
_cell.length_a   1.000
_cell.length_b   1.000
_cell.length_c   1.000
_cell.angle_alpha   90.00
_cell.angle_beta   90.00
_cell.angle_gamma   90.00
#
_symmetry.space_group_name_H-M   'P 1'
#
loop_
_entity.id
_entity.type
_entity.pdbx_description
1 polymer ?
#
loop_
_entity_poly.entity_id
_entity_poly.type
_entity_poly.pdbx_seq_one_letter_code
_entity_poly.pdbx_strand_id
1 'polypeptide(L)'
;MKEEAHTRPDRGLDPDRNRGRDRGQVTVEFLGMIPTILVTLVVLWQLVLLGYTFTLAGNAADEAVRAATAADPGARDGACRAAGLDKLPGAWEGAATVDCGTGGGFVTADVKLRVPVLFPGTVDLPFEVKGRAGAVEEEVGD
;
A
#
# COMPACT_ATOMS: atom_id res chain seq x y z
N MET A 1 -59.24 -19.68 73.81
CA MET A 1 -59.74 -18.67 72.86
C MET A 1 -58.55 -17.79 72.49
N LYS A 2 -58.36 -17.61 71.17
CA LYS A 2 -57.41 -16.72 70.48
C LYS A 2 -56.18 -17.42 69.88
N GLU A 3 -56.39 -17.85 68.64
CA GLU A 3 -55.39 -17.95 67.57
C GLU A 3 -54.49 -16.72 67.55
N GLU A 4 -53.18 -16.92 67.53
CA GLU A 4 -52.25 -15.91 67.06
C GLU A 4 -51.75 -16.34 65.69
N ALA A 5 -52.32 -15.68 64.68
CA ALA A 5 -51.96 -15.82 63.29
C ALA A 5 -50.50 -15.42 63.08
N HIS A 6 -49.67 -16.40 62.70
CA HIS A 6 -48.30 -16.16 62.28
C HIS A 6 -48.31 -15.58 60.86
N THR A 7 -48.38 -14.25 60.75
CA THR A 7 -48.30 -13.53 59.48
C THR A 7 -46.90 -13.69 58.90
N ARG A 8 -46.80 -14.44 57.80
CA ARG A 8 -45.58 -14.65 57.04
C ARG A 8 -45.16 -13.30 56.43
N PRO A 9 -43.89 -12.88 56.52
CA PRO A 9 -43.46 -11.65 55.87
C PRO A 9 -43.44 -11.87 54.35
N ASP A 10 -44.17 -11.03 53.63
CA ASP A 10 -44.12 -10.94 52.17
C ASP A 10 -42.71 -10.48 51.78
N ARG A 11 -41.91 -11.42 51.24
CA ARG A 11 -40.65 -11.07 50.61
C ARG A 11 -40.96 -10.33 49.32
N GLY A 12 -40.82 -9.01 49.35
CA GLY A 12 -40.76 -8.19 48.15
C GLY A 12 -39.72 -8.77 47.20
N LEU A 13 -40.18 -9.16 46.01
CA LEU A 13 -39.33 -9.54 44.91
C LEU A 13 -38.75 -8.23 44.37
N ASP A 14 -37.55 -7.83 44.80
CA ASP A 14 -36.82 -6.70 44.20
C ASP A 14 -36.45 -7.03 42.75
N PRO A 15 -37.10 -6.45 41.72
CA PRO A 15 -36.85 -6.82 40.34
C PRO A 15 -36.17 -5.65 39.63
N ASP A 16 -35.01 -5.18 40.11
CA ASP A 16 -34.30 -4.14 39.33
C ASP A 16 -32.81 -3.99 39.64
N ARG A 17 -32.01 -5.03 39.34
CA ARG A 17 -30.54 -4.86 39.25
C ARG A 17 -29.90 -5.29 37.93
N ASN A 18 -30.66 -5.77 36.95
CA ASN A 18 -30.05 -6.34 35.74
C ASN A 18 -30.31 -5.62 34.41
N ARG A 19 -31.16 -4.59 34.34
CA ARG A 19 -31.50 -3.94 33.04
C ARG A 19 -30.39 -3.08 32.43
N GLY A 20 -29.25 -2.92 33.09
CA GLY A 20 -28.11 -2.13 32.61
C GLY A 20 -26.99 -2.94 31.96
N ARG A 21 -26.96 -4.27 32.11
CA ARG A 21 -25.81 -5.10 31.72
C ARG A 21 -25.87 -5.58 30.27
N ASP A 22 -27.08 -5.70 29.71
CA ASP A 22 -27.28 -6.22 28.35
C ASP A 22 -26.95 -5.19 27.24
N ARG A 23 -26.97 -3.88 27.54
CA ARG A 23 -26.68 -2.85 26.51
C ARG A 23 -25.19 -2.58 26.29
N GLY A 24 -24.33 -2.95 27.24
CA GLY A 24 -22.88 -2.72 27.16
C GLY A 24 -22.10 -3.88 26.56
N GLN A 25 -22.64 -5.11 26.63
CA GLN A 25 -21.98 -6.32 26.14
C GLN A 25 -21.81 -6.31 24.61
N VAL A 26 -22.81 -5.83 23.89
CA VAL A 26 -22.75 -5.74 22.42
C VAL A 26 -21.63 -4.79 21.97
N THR A 27 -21.44 -3.65 22.66
CA THR A 27 -20.41 -2.67 22.29
C THR A 27 -18.98 -3.15 22.54
N VAL A 28 -18.74 -3.93 23.61
CA VAL A 28 -17.40 -4.50 23.86
C VAL A 28 -17.06 -5.64 22.89
N GLU A 29 -18.04 -6.43 22.45
CA GLU A 29 -17.84 -7.43 21.39
C GLU A 29 -17.48 -6.76 20.05
N PHE A 30 -18.15 -5.66 19.69
CA PHE A 30 -17.81 -4.89 18.49
C PHE A 30 -16.41 -4.26 18.56
N LEU A 31 -15.97 -3.80 19.74
CA LEU A 31 -14.60 -3.28 19.91
C LEU A 31 -13.52 -4.34 19.67
N GLY A 32 -13.82 -5.62 19.87
CA GLY A 32 -12.89 -6.71 19.57
C GLY A 32 -12.67 -6.93 18.06
N MET A 33 -13.66 -6.62 17.22
CA MET A 33 -13.55 -6.80 15.77
C MET A 33 -12.87 -5.61 15.06
N ILE A 34 -12.96 -4.41 15.65
CA ILE A 34 -12.37 -3.18 15.08
C ILE A 34 -10.87 -3.32 14.77
N PRO A 35 -10.00 -3.81 15.68
CA PRO A 35 -8.58 -4.01 15.38
C PRO A 35 -8.35 -4.92 14.17
N THR A 36 -9.09 -6.01 14.06
CA THR A 36 -9.01 -6.96 12.94
C THR A 36 -9.42 -6.30 11.62
N ILE A 37 -10.51 -5.52 11.64
CA ILE A 37 -10.97 -4.76 10.47
C ILE A 37 -9.89 -3.75 10.06
N LEU A 38 -9.33 -2.99 11.01
CA LEU A 38 -8.28 -2.01 10.74
C LEU A 38 -7.03 -2.64 10.12
N VAL A 39 -6.54 -3.76 10.69
CA VAL A 39 -5.40 -4.49 10.12
C VAL A 39 -5.72 -5.00 8.72
N THR A 40 -6.94 -5.51 8.49
CA THR A 40 -7.36 -5.98 7.16
C THR A 40 -7.39 -4.83 6.16
N LEU A 41 -7.95 -3.67 6.55
CA LEU A 41 -7.97 -2.47 5.71
C LEU A 41 -6.56 -1.99 5.39
N VAL A 42 -5.65 -2.02 6.37
CA VAL A 42 -4.22 -1.73 6.18
C VAL A 42 -3.60 -2.68 5.16
N VAL A 43 -3.84 -3.98 5.25
CA VAL A 43 -3.30 -4.97 4.30
C VAL A 43 -3.86 -4.74 2.90
N LEU A 44 -5.17 -4.55 2.76
CA LEU A 44 -5.80 -4.23 1.48
C LEU A 44 -5.23 -2.95 0.88
N TRP A 45 -5.02 -1.93 1.71
CA TRP A 45 -4.37 -0.70 1.32
C TRP A 45 -2.93 -0.92 0.84
N GLN A 46 -2.14 -1.75 1.53
CA GLN A 46 -0.79 -2.09 1.09
C GLN A 46 -0.79 -2.82 -0.26
N LEU A 47 -1.74 -3.73 -0.51
CA LEU A 47 -1.88 -4.41 -1.80
C LEU A 47 -2.18 -3.43 -2.95
N VAL A 48 -2.99 -2.40 -2.69
CA VAL A 48 -3.25 -1.33 -3.66
C VAL A 48 -1.98 -0.55 -3.98
N LEU A 49 -1.20 -0.15 -2.96
CA LEU A 49 0.07 0.56 -3.17
C LEU A 49 1.11 -0.28 -3.92
N LEU A 50 1.17 -1.59 -3.65
CA LEU A 50 2.03 -2.52 -4.38
C LEU A 50 1.67 -2.58 -5.87
N GLY A 51 0.39 -2.75 -6.19
CA GLY A 51 -0.09 -2.78 -7.58
C GLY A 51 0.12 -1.45 -8.31
N TYR A 52 -0.09 -0.34 -7.61
CA TYR A 52 0.19 0.99 -8.14
C TYR A 52 1.68 1.18 -8.45
N THR A 53 2.57 0.76 -7.54
CA THR A 53 4.02 0.86 -7.74
C THR A 53 4.50 0.01 -8.91
N PHE A 54 3.93 -1.18 -9.12
CA PHE A 54 4.25 -2.02 -10.27
C PHE A 54 3.89 -1.34 -11.59
N THR A 55 2.68 -0.76 -11.67
CA THR A 55 2.23 0.02 -12.84
C THR A 55 3.14 1.21 -13.08
N LEU A 56 3.53 1.92 -12.02
CA LEU A 56 4.39 3.09 -12.10
C LEU A 56 5.81 2.73 -12.60
N ALA A 57 6.41 1.66 -12.08
CA ALA A 57 7.73 1.20 -12.50
C ALA A 57 7.76 0.77 -13.98
N GLY A 58 6.68 0.13 -14.46
CA GLY A 58 6.54 -0.24 -15.87
C GLY A 58 6.49 1.00 -16.77
N ASN A 59 5.59 1.95 -16.47
CA ASN A 59 5.47 3.19 -17.25
C ASN A 59 6.77 3.99 -17.27
N ALA A 60 7.48 4.05 -16.14
CA ALA A 60 8.77 4.72 -16.05
C ALA A 60 9.83 4.03 -16.91
N ALA A 61 9.87 2.69 -16.93
CA ALA A 61 10.81 1.94 -17.77
C ALA A 61 10.53 2.13 -19.26
N ASP A 62 9.26 2.14 -19.67
CA ASP A 62 8.85 2.36 -21.06
C ASP A 62 9.23 3.76 -21.55
N GLU A 63 8.97 4.80 -20.73
CA GLU A 63 9.36 6.17 -21.06
C GLU A 63 10.88 6.33 -21.11
N ALA A 64 11.60 5.71 -20.17
CA ALA A 64 13.06 5.72 -20.14
C ALA A 64 13.66 5.10 -21.41
N VAL A 65 13.18 3.93 -21.84
CA VAL A 65 13.63 3.29 -23.09
C VAL A 65 13.31 4.18 -24.29
N ARG A 66 12.09 4.73 -24.38
CA ARG A 66 11.69 5.58 -25.50
C ARG A 66 12.55 6.83 -25.62
N ALA A 67 12.88 7.48 -24.51
CA ALA A 67 13.77 8.64 -24.52
C ALA A 67 15.20 8.24 -24.89
N ALA A 68 15.66 7.09 -24.42
CA ALA A 68 16.99 6.55 -24.72
C ALA A 68 17.15 6.17 -26.20
N THR A 69 16.13 5.60 -26.83
CA THR A 69 16.17 5.25 -28.27
C THR A 69 16.14 6.47 -29.16
N ALA A 70 15.42 7.53 -28.77
CA ALA A 70 15.37 8.79 -29.51
C ALA A 70 16.63 9.66 -29.36
N ALA A 71 17.51 9.35 -28.41
CA ALA A 71 18.71 10.12 -28.12
C ALA A 71 19.93 9.59 -28.90
N ASP A 72 20.84 10.52 -29.22
CA ASP A 72 22.16 10.18 -29.78
C ASP A 72 22.91 9.19 -28.87
N PRO A 73 23.73 8.27 -29.42
CA PRO A 73 24.43 7.25 -28.65
C PRO A 73 25.17 7.77 -27.41
N GLY A 74 25.79 8.95 -27.50
CA GLY A 74 26.51 9.58 -26.39
C GLY A 74 25.64 10.21 -25.29
N ALA A 75 24.35 10.41 -25.54
CA ALA A 75 23.40 11.06 -24.62
C ALA A 75 22.35 10.11 -24.03
N ARG A 76 22.29 8.85 -24.49
CA ARG A 76 21.24 7.89 -24.14
C ARG A 76 21.09 7.65 -22.64
N ASP A 77 22.19 7.45 -21.91
CA ASP A 77 22.12 7.19 -20.45
C ASP A 77 21.51 8.38 -19.70
N GLY A 78 21.88 9.60 -20.08
CA GLY A 78 21.32 10.82 -19.50
C GLY A 78 19.83 11.00 -19.83
N ALA A 79 19.44 10.83 -21.09
CA ALA A 79 18.05 10.94 -21.53
C ALA A 79 17.17 9.86 -20.88
N CYS A 80 17.67 8.63 -20.80
CA CYS A 80 17.01 7.50 -20.15
C CYS A 80 16.73 7.76 -18.67
N ARG A 81 17.77 8.15 -17.92
CA ARG A 81 17.65 8.39 -16.48
C ARG A 81 16.75 9.58 -16.18
N ALA A 82 16.86 10.66 -16.95
CA ALA A 82 15.99 11.83 -16.81
C ALA A 82 14.52 11.46 -17.04
N ALA A 83 14.21 10.80 -18.16
CA ALA A 83 12.84 10.44 -18.52
C ALA A 83 12.22 9.40 -17.57
N GLY A 84 13.02 8.44 -17.08
CA GLY A 84 12.55 7.44 -16.10
C GLY A 84 12.23 8.01 -14.72
N LEU A 85 12.77 9.18 -14.37
CA LEU A 85 12.51 9.86 -13.09
C LEU A 85 11.48 11.00 -13.20
N ASP A 86 11.35 11.63 -14.37
CA ASP A 86 10.57 12.85 -14.60
C ASP A 86 9.10 12.76 -14.14
N LYS A 87 8.46 11.61 -14.34
CA LYS A 87 7.03 11.40 -14.04
C LYS A 87 6.78 10.62 -12.74
N LEU A 88 7.81 10.41 -11.92
CA LEU A 88 7.62 9.74 -10.64
C LEU A 88 7.01 10.72 -9.63
N PRO A 89 5.96 10.32 -8.89
CA PRO A 89 5.50 11.12 -7.76
C PRO A 89 6.60 11.18 -6.70
N GLY A 90 6.71 12.30 -5.98
CA GLY A 90 7.81 12.54 -5.03
C GLY A 90 7.98 11.49 -3.93
N ALA A 91 6.92 10.73 -3.60
CA ALA A 91 7.00 9.61 -2.65
C ALA A 91 7.80 8.40 -3.18
N TRP A 92 8.02 8.29 -4.49
CA TRP A 92 8.82 7.23 -5.12
C TRP A 92 10.15 7.75 -5.68
N GLU A 93 10.22 9.01 -6.07
CA GLU A 93 11.41 9.64 -6.70
C GLU A 93 12.68 9.50 -5.84
N GLY A 94 12.60 9.81 -4.53
CA GLY A 94 13.77 9.81 -3.65
C GLY A 94 14.41 8.44 -3.39
N ALA A 95 13.69 7.35 -3.69
CA ALA A 95 14.18 5.98 -3.53
C ALA A 95 14.28 5.22 -4.87
N ALA A 96 14.01 5.90 -5.99
CA ALA A 96 14.05 5.29 -7.31
C ALA A 96 15.48 5.08 -7.80
N THR A 97 15.72 3.97 -8.47
CA THR A 97 16.96 3.73 -9.24
C THR A 97 16.61 3.39 -10.67
N VAL A 98 17.28 4.06 -11.60
CA VAL A 98 17.12 3.84 -13.05
C VAL A 98 18.47 3.42 -13.61
N ASP A 99 18.52 2.19 -14.12
CA ASP A 99 19.68 1.58 -14.76
C ASP A 99 19.39 1.43 -16.24
N CYS A 100 20.22 2.04 -17.09
CA CYS A 100 20.04 2.03 -18.54
C CYS A 100 21.20 1.27 -19.19
N GLY A 101 20.88 0.46 -20.20
CA GLY A 101 21.85 -0.38 -20.88
C GLY A 101 21.64 -0.34 -22.38
N THR A 102 22.73 -0.20 -23.12
CA THR A 102 22.76 -0.31 -24.58
C THR A 102 23.71 -1.43 -24.97
N GLY A 103 23.23 -2.40 -25.74
CA GLY A 103 24.07 -3.52 -26.15
C GLY A 103 23.33 -4.51 -27.04
N GLY A 104 24.08 -5.14 -27.96
CA GLY A 104 23.54 -6.17 -28.85
C GLY A 104 22.44 -5.69 -29.81
N GLY A 105 22.41 -4.39 -30.15
CA GLY A 105 21.36 -3.78 -30.97
C GLY A 105 20.07 -3.49 -30.21
N PHE A 106 20.13 -3.41 -28.88
CA PHE A 106 18.98 -3.07 -28.03
C PHE A 106 19.31 -1.96 -27.04
N VAL A 107 18.30 -1.16 -26.74
CA VAL A 107 18.27 -0.20 -25.64
C VAL A 107 17.33 -0.75 -24.57
N THR A 108 17.80 -0.81 -23.33
CA THR A 108 17.09 -1.37 -22.17
C THR A 108 17.06 -0.39 -21.02
N ALA A 109 15.97 -0.39 -20.25
CA ALA A 109 15.88 0.35 -19.01
C ALA A 109 15.29 -0.53 -17.91
N ASP A 110 15.93 -0.50 -16.76
CA ASP A 110 15.56 -1.16 -15.52
C ASP A 110 15.26 -0.09 -14.46
N VAL A 111 13.99 0.03 -14.06
CA VAL A 111 13.53 0.98 -13.04
C VAL A 111 13.15 0.22 -11.79
N LYS A 112 13.77 0.56 -10.66
CA LYS A 112 13.46 0.00 -9.34
C LYS A 112 12.84 1.07 -8.47
N LEU A 113 11.66 0.76 -7.92
CA LEU A 113 10.91 1.64 -7.04
C LEU A 113 10.66 0.94 -5.69
N ARG A 114 10.64 1.72 -4.60
CA ARG A 114 10.24 1.23 -3.27
C ARG A 114 8.78 1.56 -3.01
N VAL A 115 8.08 0.64 -2.33
CA VAL A 115 6.66 0.79 -2.03
C VAL A 115 6.52 1.49 -0.67
N PRO A 116 5.94 2.70 -0.60
CA PRO A 116 5.79 3.43 0.65
C PRO A 116 4.72 2.78 1.54
N VAL A 117 4.89 2.84 2.86
CA VAL A 117 3.98 2.17 3.81
C VAL A 117 3.32 3.17 4.72
N LEU A 118 1.98 3.27 4.64
CA LEU A 118 0.99 3.94 5.50
C LEU A 118 1.24 5.41 5.95
N PHE A 119 2.47 5.86 5.99
CA PHE A 119 2.93 7.24 6.13
C PHE A 119 4.11 7.43 5.17
N PRO A 120 3.93 8.15 4.04
CA PRO A 120 5.06 8.54 3.20
C PRO A 120 6.06 9.33 4.06
N GLY A 121 7.23 8.76 4.34
CA GLY A 121 8.34 9.40 5.05
C GLY A 121 8.69 8.90 6.47
N THR A 122 8.01 7.89 7.05
CA THR A 122 8.40 7.38 8.40
C THR A 122 8.83 5.91 8.45
N VAL A 123 8.41 5.07 7.50
CA VAL A 123 8.83 3.66 7.38
C VAL A 123 8.65 3.16 5.94
N ASP A 124 9.73 2.72 5.30
CA ASP A 124 9.68 1.97 4.05
C ASP A 124 9.65 0.46 4.38
N LEU A 125 8.77 -0.31 3.74
CA LEU A 125 8.88 -1.78 3.75
C LEU A 125 10.06 -2.16 2.83
N PRO A 126 10.85 -3.20 3.15
CA PRO A 126 12.05 -3.58 2.41
C PRO A 126 11.76 -4.32 1.09
N PHE A 127 10.62 -4.07 0.45
CA PHE A 127 10.22 -4.72 -0.80
C PHE A 127 10.48 -3.79 -1.99
N GLU A 128 11.47 -4.15 -2.80
CA GLU A 128 11.78 -3.48 -4.07
C GLU A 128 10.91 -4.04 -5.20
N VAL A 129 10.25 -3.16 -5.96
CA VAL A 129 9.51 -3.51 -7.17
C VAL A 129 10.33 -3.08 -8.38
N LYS A 130 10.48 -3.98 -9.37
CA LYS A 130 11.30 -3.77 -10.57
C LYS A 130 10.42 -3.76 -11.82
N GLY A 131 10.56 -2.71 -12.63
CA GLY A 131 10.04 -2.63 -13.99
C GLY A 131 11.21 -2.71 -14.98
N ARG A 132 11.05 -3.49 -16.05
CA ARG A 132 12.05 -3.63 -17.12
C ARG A 132 11.38 -3.45 -18.47
N ALA A 133 12.00 -2.65 -19.33
CA ALA A 133 11.60 -2.46 -20.73
C ALA A 133 12.83 -2.57 -21.65
N GLY A 134 12.60 -2.90 -22.92
CA GLY A 134 13.65 -2.93 -23.93
C GLY A 134 13.10 -2.72 -25.35
N ALA A 135 13.86 -2.01 -26.18
CA ALA A 135 13.53 -1.73 -27.58
C ALA A 135 14.76 -1.97 -28.47
N VAL A 136 14.50 -2.30 -29.74
CA VAL A 136 15.55 -2.47 -30.75
C VAL A 136 16.17 -1.11 -31.08
N GLU A 137 17.48 -1.08 -31.25
CA GLU A 137 18.20 0.07 -31.77
C GLU A 137 17.93 0.18 -33.27
N GLU A 138 17.24 1.24 -33.68
CA GLU A 138 17.11 1.56 -35.10
C GLU A 138 18.45 2.12 -35.56
N GLU A 139 19.14 1.42 -36.47
CA GLU A 139 20.27 1.98 -37.19
C GLU A 139 19.74 3.15 -38.02
N VAL A 140 20.21 4.37 -37.72
CA VAL A 140 20.00 5.53 -38.59
C VAL A 140 20.77 5.24 -39.87
N GLY A 141 20.08 4.66 -40.86
CA GLY A 141 20.66 4.34 -42.15
C GLY A 141 21.14 5.59 -42.86
N ASP A 142 22.41 5.58 -43.27
CA ASP A 142 23.01 6.51 -44.23
C ASP A 142 22.40 6.34 -45.64
#